data_AF-A0A2T4J404-F1
#
_entry.id   AF-A0A2T4J404-F1
#
_cell.length_a   1.000
_cell.length_b   1.000
_cell.length_c   1.000
_cell.angle_alpha   90.00
_cell.angle_beta   90.00
_cell.angle_gamma   90.00
#
_symmetry.space_group_name_H-M   'P 1'
#
loop_
_entity.id
_entity.type
_entity.pdbx_description
1 polymer ?
#
loop_
_entity_poly.entity_id
_entity_poly.type
_entity_poly.pdbx_seq_one_letter_code
_entity_poly.pdbx_strand_id
1 'polypeptide(L)' 'AVALIGAGAIDPRPMITGTWPAEQALAAFDAARDRARSVKVHISFAGA' A
#
# COMPACT_ATOMS: atom_id res chain seq x y z
N ALA A 1 -0.44 -17.65 5.72
CA ALA A 1 0.14 -16.45 5.09
C ALA A 1 0.95 -15.59 6.07
N VAL A 2 0.38 -15.10 7.16
CA VAL A 2 1.05 -14.20 8.12
C VAL A 2 2.40 -14.74 8.61
N ALA A 3 2.48 -16.01 8.99
CA ALA A 3 3.74 -16.64 9.43
C ALA A 3 4.86 -16.58 8.36
N LEU A 4 4.52 -16.70 7.08
CA LEU A 4 5.49 -16.63 5.98
C LEU A 4 5.98 -15.19 5.76
N ILE A 5 5.11 -14.20 5.95
CA ILE A 5 5.48 -12.78 5.89
C ILE A 5 6.36 -12.39 7.09
N GLY A 6 5.97 -12.82 8.30
CA GLY A 6 6.75 -12.58 9.52
C GLY A 6 8.12 -13.26 9.51
N ALA A 7 8.23 -14.43 8.87
CA ALA A 7 9.49 -15.12 8.64
C ALA A 7 10.29 -14.57 7.44
N GLY A 8 9.77 -13.59 6.69
CA GLY A 8 10.43 -13.01 5.52
C GLY A 8 10.43 -13.89 4.25
N ALA A 9 9.80 -15.07 4.30
CA ALA A 9 9.66 -15.95 3.14
C ALA A 9 8.76 -15.36 2.04
N ILE A 10 7.90 -14.40 2.40
CA ILE A 10 7.12 -13.58 1.47
C ILE A 10 7.30 -12.12 1.86
N ASP A 11 7.88 -11.32 0.97
CA ASP A 11 7.94 -9.86 1.13
C ASP A 11 6.80 -9.18 0.35
N PRO A 12 5.78 -8.62 1.01
CA PRO A 12 4.70 -7.92 0.33
C PRO A 12 5.05 -6.49 -0.08
N ARG A 13 6.17 -5.92 0.41
CA ARG A 13 6.53 -4.51 0.17
C ARG A 13 6.61 -4.13 -1.31
N PRO A 14 7.16 -4.96 -2.22
CA PRO A 14 7.23 -4.62 -3.64
C PRO A 14 5.87 -4.50 -4.32
N MET A 15 4.80 -5.05 -3.73
CA MET A 15 3.44 -4.92 -4.27
C MET A 15 2.83 -3.54 -3.96
N ILE A 16 3.38 -2.80 -3.01
CA ILE A 16 2.89 -1.48 -2.61
C ILE A 16 3.48 -0.44 -3.57
N THR A 17 2.64 0.06 -4.47
CA THR A 17 3.04 1.02 -5.52
C THR A 17 2.95 2.47 -5.04
N GLY A 18 2.37 2.72 -3.87
CA GLY A 18 2.41 4.03 -3.23
C GLY A 18 1.74 4.06 -1.86
N THR A 19 2.12 5.05 -1.06
CA THR A 19 1.59 5.30 0.29
C THR A 19 1.26 6.79 0.41
N TRP A 20 0.04 7.11 0.83
CA TRP A 20 -0.43 8.48 1.04
C TRP A 20 -0.86 8.68 2.49
N PRO A 21 -0.70 9.88 3.07
CA PRO A 21 -1.27 10.18 4.37
C PRO A 21 -2.82 10.20 4.29
N ALA A 22 -3.49 9.96 5.42
CA ALA A 22 -4.95 9.83 5.49
C ALA A 22 -5.70 11.07 4.97
N GLU A 23 -5.12 12.26 5.15
CA GLU A 23 -5.63 13.53 4.65
C GLU A 23 -5.69 13.57 3.10
N GLN A 24 -4.92 12.71 2.43
CA GLN A 24 -4.85 12.58 0.98
C GLN A 24 -5.57 11.33 0.46
N ALA A 25 -6.50 10.76 1.23
CA ALA A 25 -7.20 9.52 0.87
C ALA A 25 -7.82 9.56 -0.53
N LEU A 26 -8.43 10.67 -0.94
CA LEU A 26 -9.04 10.80 -2.27
C LEU A 26 -8.00 10.62 -3.40
N ALA A 27 -6.84 11.27 -3.27
CA ALA A 27 -5.74 11.12 -4.23
C ALA A 27 -5.18 9.69 -4.24
N ALA A 28 -5.14 9.02 -3.08
CA ALA A 28 -4.75 7.62 -2.96
C ALA A 28 -5.73 6.70 -3.73
N PHE A 29 -7.03 6.95 -3.65
CA PHE A 29 -8.04 6.20 -4.40
C PHE A 29 -7.95 6.45 -5.90
N ASP A 30 -7.73 7.68 -6.33
CA ASP A 30 -7.53 8.01 -7.75
C ASP A 30 -6.28 7.30 -8.31
N ALA A 31 -5.17 7.30 -7.55
CA ALA A 31 -3.97 6.55 -7.92
C ALA A 31 -4.22 5.03 -7.97
N ALA A 32 -5.00 4.49 -7.04
CA ALA A 32 -5.35 3.06 -7.01
C ALA A 32 -6.21 2.63 -8.22
N ARG A 33 -6.97 3.55 -8.81
CA ARG A 33 -7.79 3.29 -10.01
C ARG A 33 -6.97 3.07 -11.27
N ASP A 34 -5.75 3.61 -11.30
CA ASP A 34 -4.84 3.43 -12.43
C ASP A 34 -4.12 2.06 -12.36
N ARG A 35 -4.80 1.04 -12.86
CA ARG A 35 -4.29 -0.33 -12.98
C ARG A 35 -3.08 -0.52 -13.91
N ALA A 36 -2.70 0.50 -14.69
CA ALA A 36 -1.48 0.43 -15.51
C ALA A 36 -0.23 0.81 -14.69
N ARG A 37 -0.41 1.59 -13.62
CA ARG A 37 0.68 2.12 -12.79
C ARG A 37 0.63 1.65 -11.33
N SER A 38 -0.51 1.16 -10.87
CA SER A 38 -0.75 0.79 -9.48
C SER A 38 -1.16 -0.66 -9.31
N VAL A 39 -0.60 -1.31 -8.30
CA VAL A 39 -0.97 -2.68 -7.87
C VAL A 39 -1.67 -2.62 -6.52
N LYS A 40 -1.04 -2.01 -5.52
CA LYS A 40 -1.63 -1.83 -4.19
C LYS A 40 -1.19 -0.49 -3.61
N VAL A 41 -2.16 0.27 -3.13
CA VAL A 41 -1.95 1.58 -2.50
C VAL A 41 -2.24 1.47 -1.01
N HIS A 42 -1.42 2.13 -0.19
CA HIS A 42 -1.61 2.24 1.25
C HIS A 42 -2.03 3.65 1.66
N ILE A 43 -2.82 3.73 2.73
CA ILE A 43 -3.10 4.96 3.44
C ILE A 43 -2.40 4.87 4.80
N SER A 44 -1.50 5.80 5.08
CA SER A 44 -0.79 5.91 6.35
C SER A 44 -1.50 6.88 7.27
N PHE A 45 -1.76 6.43 8.49
CA PHE A 45 -2.19 7.31 9.58
C PHE A 45 -0.92 7.72 10.32
N ALA A 46 -0.30 8.83 9.90
CA ALA A 46 0.84 9.40 10.62
C ALA A 46 0.31 10.04 11.91
N GLY A 47 0.09 9.20 12.93
CA GLY A 47 -0.52 9.58 14.21
C GLY A 47 -0.78 8.42 15.16
N ALA A 48 0.04 7.36 15.09
CA ALA A 48 0.03 6.23 16.02
C ALA A 48 1.45 5.91 16.49
#